data_AF-A0A1G0ZVS3-F1
#
_entry.id   AF-A0A1G0ZVS3-F1
#
_cell.length_a   1.000
_cell.length_b   1.000
_cell.length_c   1.000
_cell.angle_alpha   90.00
_cell.angle_beta   90.00
_cell.angle_gamma   90.00
#
_symmetry.space_group_name_H-M   'P 1'
#
loop_
_entity.id
_entity.type
_entity.pdbx_description
1 polymer ?
#
loop_
_entity_poly.entity_id
_entity_poly.type
_entity_poly.pdbx_seq_one_letter_code
_entity_poly.pdbx_strand_id
1 'polypeptide(L)' 'MPFHTVNRALLVFYALLVALNAVAWHEANERLPYGTARTMWVSMTGPLARVCRATGLDRPRAFLTETLGSVLNGSD' A
#
# COMPACT_ATOMS: atom_id res chain seq x y z
N MET A 1 6.11 15.00 29.00
CA MET A 1 5.90 15.60 27.65
C MET A 1 5.16 14.61 26.77
N PRO A 2 3.92 14.89 26.33
CA PRO A 2 3.08 13.95 25.56
C PRO A 2 3.55 13.73 24.10
N PHE A 3 4.54 14.50 23.63
CA PHE A 3 5.06 14.45 22.26
C PHE A 3 5.55 13.06 21.83
N HIS A 4 6.15 12.28 22.74
CA HIS A 4 6.61 10.92 22.41
C HIS A 4 5.46 9.97 22.09
N THR A 5 4.32 10.12 22.77
CA THR A 5 3.14 9.28 22.53
C THR A 5 2.50 9.61 21.19
N VAL A 6 2.38 10.91 20.88
CA VAL A 6 1.85 11.39 19.58
C VAL A 6 2.73 10.93 18.42
N ASN A 7 4.05 11.06 18.55
CA ASN A 7 4.99 10.63 17.52
C ASN A 7 4.93 9.12 17.28
N ARG A 8 4.77 8.32 18.34
CA ARG A 8 4.60 6.86 18.21
C ARG A 8 3.29 6.51 17.52
N ALA A 9 2.19 7.18 17.87
CA ALA A 9 0.90 6.98 17.21
C ALA A 9 0.97 7.32 15.71
N LEU A 10 1.63 8.43 15.36
CA LEU A 10 1.85 8.81 13.97
C LEU A 10 2.69 7.78 13.22
N LEU A 11 3.79 7.30 13.82
CA LEU A 11 4.63 6.26 13.21
C LEU A 11 3.84 4.97 12.96
N VAL A 12 3.05 4.52 13.93
CA VAL A 12 2.19 3.34 13.77
C VAL A 12 1.16 3.58 12.68
N PHE A 13 0.52 4.74 12.66
CA PHE A 13 -0.44 5.10 11.63
C PHE A 13 0.18 5.05 10.22
N TYR A 14 1.33 5.69 10.02
CA TYR A 14 2.03 5.66 8.73
C TYR A 14 2.52 4.25 8.36
N ALA A 15 2.98 3.46 9.33
CA ALA A 15 3.38 2.08 9.08
C ALA A 15 2.21 1.22 8.62
N LEU A 16 1.04 1.37 9.25
CA LEU A 16 -0.19 0.70 8.82
C LEU A 16 -0.64 1.16 7.44
N LEU A 17 -0.58 2.46 7.17
CA LEU A 17 -0.91 3.02 5.87
C LEU A 17 0.00 2.44 4.79
N VAL A 18 1.31 2.38 5.03
CA VAL A 18 2.26 1.74 4.14
C VAL A 18 1.94 0.26 3.95
N ALA A 19 1.69 -0.49 5.03
CA ALA A 19 1.40 -1.92 4.95
C ALA A 19 0.15 -2.25 4.14
N LEU A 20 -0.92 -1.47 4.33
CA LEU A 20 -2.18 -1.63 3.61
C LEU A 20 -2.05 -1.27 2.12
N ASN A 21 -1.09 -0.42 1.75
CA ASN A 21 -0.97 0.15 0.39
C ASN A 21 0.26 -0.34 -0.40
N ALA A 22 1.21 -1.02 0.24
CA ALA A 22 2.49 -1.37 -0.36
C ALA A 22 2.36 -2.18 -1.66
N VAL A 23 1.38 -3.09 -1.71
CA VAL A 23 1.12 -3.94 -2.88
C VAL A 23 0.61 -3.12 -4.06
N ALA A 24 -0.41 -2.30 -3.83
CA ALA A 24 -0.96 -1.41 -4.85
C ALA A 24 0.09 -0.38 -5.33
N TRP A 25 0.94 0.11 -4.43
CA TRP A 25 2.04 1.00 -4.79
C TRP A 25 3.08 0.30 -5.67
N HIS A 26 3.44 -0.95 -5.35
CA HIS A 26 4.33 -1.73 -6.19
C HIS A 26 3.76 -1.98 -7.59
N GLU A 27 2.50 -2.40 -7.68
CA GLU A 27 1.82 -2.62 -8.97
C GLU A 27 1.69 -1.33 -9.79
N ALA A 28 1.47 -0.19 -9.15
CA ALA A 28 1.50 1.11 -9.81
C ALA A 28 2.89 1.44 -10.38
N ASN A 29 3.96 1.14 -9.63
CA ASN A 29 5.33 1.34 -10.10
C ASN A 29 5.68 0.41 -11.28
N GLU A 30 5.13 -0.81 -11.32
CA GLU A 30 5.32 -1.73 -12.45
C GLU A 30 4.68 -1.23 -13.75
N ARG A 31 3.65 -0.37 -13.67
CA ARG A 31 2.98 0.25 -14.83
C ARG A 31 3.70 1.47 -15.37
N LEU A 32 4.73 1.97 -14.69
CA LEU A 32 5.53 3.08 -15.21
C LEU A 32 6.23 2.68 -16.52
N PRO A 33 6.51 3.65 -17.42
CA PRO A 33 7.34 3.41 -18.58
C PRO A 33 8.69 2.82 -18.19
N TYR A 34 9.25 1.95 -19.05
CA TYR A 34 10.57 1.38 -18.82
C TYR A 34 11.63 2.48 -18.72
N GLY A 35 12.42 2.45 -17.64
CA GLY A 35 13.45 3.46 -17.37
C GLY A 35 14.00 3.34 -15.94
N THR A 36 15.01 4.15 -15.62
CA THR A 36 15.70 4.13 -14.33
C THR A 36 14.75 4.37 -13.16
N ALA A 37 13.78 5.28 -13.32
CA ALA A 37 12.78 5.57 -12.29
C ALA A 37 11.93 4.32 -11.97
N ARG A 38 11.43 3.61 -12.98
CA ARG A 38 10.69 2.35 -12.78
C ARG A 38 11.55 1.34 -12.04
N THR A 39 12.77 1.08 -12.49
CA THR A 39 13.65 0.07 -11.89
C THR A 39 13.96 0.40 -10.43
N MET A 40 14.25 1.67 -10.13
CA MET A 40 14.45 2.14 -8.76
C MET A 40 13.21 1.88 -7.90
N TRP A 41 12.04 2.36 -8.33
CA TRP A 41 10.82 2.25 -7.56
C TRP A 41 10.34 0.81 -7.37
N VAL A 42 10.43 -0.03 -8.41
CA VAL A 42 10.08 -1.45 -8.34
C VAL A 42 11.03 -2.20 -7.39
N SER A 43 12.33 -1.92 -7.44
CA SER A 43 13.29 -2.57 -6.52
C SER A 43 13.09 -2.13 -5.07
N MET A 44 12.72 -0.86 -4.84
CA MET A 44 12.45 -0.32 -3.51
C MET A 44 11.15 -0.89 -2.92
N THR A 45 10.07 -0.97 -3.70
CA THR A 45 8.76 -1.42 -3.19
C THR A 45 8.57 -2.93 -3.23
N GLY A 46 9.36 -3.67 -4.02
CA GLY A 46 9.23 -5.12 -4.18
C GLY A 46 9.39 -5.93 -2.87
N PRO A 47 10.41 -5.67 -2.02
CA PRO A 47 10.53 -6.34 -0.72
C PRO A 47 9.33 -6.07 0.18
N LEU A 48 8.88 -4.81 0.22
CA LEU A 48 7.77 -4.38 1.05
C LEU A 48 6.45 -5.03 0.62
N ALA A 49 6.16 -5.03 -0.69
CA ALA A 49 4.99 -5.69 -1.25
C ALA A 49 5.00 -7.20 -0.99
N ARG A 50 6.17 -7.87 -1.05
CA ARG A 50 6.30 -9.29 -0.71
C ARG A 50 5.95 -9.57 0.74
N VAL A 51 6.47 -8.78 1.69
CA VAL A 51 6.17 -8.94 3.11
C VAL A 51 4.68 -8.69 3.39
N CYS A 52 4.11 -7.64 2.80
CA CYS A 52 2.70 -7.31 2.97
C CYS A 52 1.77 -8.39 2.40
N ARG A 53 2.07 -8.93 1.20
CA ARG A 53 1.33 -10.08 0.62
C ARG A 53 1.45 -11.33 1.49
N ALA A 54 2.66 -11.64 1.96
CA ALA A 54 2.91 -12.82 2.78
C ALA A 54 2.17 -12.76 4.13
N THR A 55 2.04 -11.56 4.70
CA THR A 55 1.32 -11.31 5.96
C THR A 55 -0.18 -11.06 5.77
N GLY A 56 -0.65 -10.90 4.52
CA GLY A 56 -2.04 -10.58 4.20
C GLY A 56 -2.48 -9.17 4.61
N LEU A 57 -1.53 -8.27 4.86
CA LEU A 57 -1.80 -6.89 5.29
C LEU A 57 -2.43 -6.04 4.17
N ASP A 58 -2.39 -6.50 2.93
CA ASP A 58 -3.01 -5.87 1.77
C ASP A 58 -4.51 -6.23 1.61
N ARG A 59 -4.97 -7.31 2.25
CA ARG A 59 -6.34 -7.81 2.13
C ARG A 59 -7.43 -6.81 2.53
N PRO A 60 -7.31 -6.03 3.62
CA PRO A 60 -8.35 -5.07 3.99
C PRO A 60 -8.55 -4.01 2.90
N ARG A 61 -7.46 -3.53 2.30
CA ARG A 61 -7.54 -2.59 1.18
C ARG A 61 -8.14 -3.24 -0.06
N ALA A 62 -7.75 -4.47 -0.39
CA ALA A 62 -8.29 -5.20 -1.54
C ALA A 62 -9.81 -5.40 -1.40
N PHE A 63 -10.26 -5.83 -0.22
CA PHE A 63 -11.68 -5.99 0.10
C PHE A 63 -12.46 -4.67 -0.03
N LEU A 64 -11.90 -3.57 0.49
CA LEU A 64 -12.52 -2.25 0.33
C LEU A 64 -12.57 -1.81 -1.14
N THR A 65 -11.54 -2.11 -1.92
CA THR A 65 -11.50 -1.79 -3.35
C THR A 65 -12.54 -2.59 -4.13
N GLU A 66 -12.73 -3.86 -3.79
CA GLU A 66 -13.75 -4.72 -4.40
C GLU A 66 -15.18 -4.30 -4.02
N THR A 67 -15.41 -4.04 -2.73
CA THR A 67 -16.74 -3.68 -2.21
C THR A 67 -17.15 -2.25 -2.58
N LEU A 68 -16.24 -1.28 -2.47
CA LEU A 68 -16.53 0.10 -2.89
C LEU A 68 -16.48 0.24 -4.41
N GLY A 69 -15.63 -0.53 -5.08
CA GLY A 69 -15.57 -0.57 -6.55
C GLY A 69 -16.89 -1.05 -7.14
N SER A 70 -17.51 -2.09 -6.56
CA SER A 70 -18.83 -2.56 -6.99
C SER A 70 -19.95 -1.56 -6.69
N VAL A 71 -19.92 -0.91 -5.52
CA VAL A 71 -20.90 0.12 -5.15
C VAL A 71 -20.79 1.39 -6.00
N LEU A 72 -19.57 1.82 -6.34
CA LEU A 72 -19.33 3.07 -7.07
C LEU A 72 -19.44 2.92 -8.59
N ASN A 73 -19.12 1.73 -9.15
CA ASN A 73 -19.26 1.48 -10.59
C ASN A 73 -20.67 1.06 -11.01
N GLY A 74 -21.64 0.97 -10.08
CA GLY A 74 -23.06 0.80 -10.38
C GLY A 74 -23.33 -0.26 -11.44
N SER A 75 -23.08 -1.52 -11.13
CA SER A 75 -23.55 -2.61 -11.98
C SER A 75 -25.00 -2.97 -11.57
N ASP A 76 -25.92 -2.11 -11.98
CA ASP A 76 -27.34 -2.42 -12.24
C ASP A 76 -27.68 -1.90 -13.64
#